data_AF-A0A7L3G1Y7-F1
#
_entry.id   AF-A0A7L3G1Y7-F1
#
_cell.length_a   1.000
_cell.length_b   1.000
_cell.length_c   1.000
_cell.angle_alpha   90.00
_cell.angle_beta   90.00
_cell.angle_gamma   90.00
#
_symmetry.space_group_name_H-M   'P 1'
#
loop_
_entity.id
_entity.type
_entity.pdbx_description
1 polymer ?
#
loop_
_entity_poly.entity_id
_entity_poly.type
_entity_poly.pdbx_seq_one_letter_code
_entity_poly.pdbx_strand_id
1 'polypeptide(L)'
;PAKRVRSEDLSEAGENGEDAGAEGKEPVERKRARGQNKSRPCMKPNHYEQDRLCPSVTQGCAEKCYFGPRCRFLHDVGEYLARKPADLGPSCVLYETFGKCLYGATCRFAQAHLGDGHQNLINTAIAQQWEGKALVRNNLPKDLQHQLRKRRFSFRKAEEFLSTLAKPCGDSGKGCKATGCSTEKSNCTTPQESLGDSPKRPVLLEQGEDPQGDALESPSPIRTGGPVTDEDVIKLRACEKKKLEIQGKLYLAPLTTCGNLPFRRICKRFGADVTCGEMAVCTNLLQGQSSEWALLKRHHTEDIFGVQASAVILITKQKLEGAFPDTMTKCAELLNQTIEVDFVDINVGCPIDLVYKKGGGCALMTRSNKFEQIVRGMNSVLDVPLTVKIRTGVQEKVNVAHKIIPKIREWGAAMVTLHGRSREQRYTRSADWDYIAECAKVASPMPLFGNGDILSYEDANRAMQMGVSGIMIARQVLVGALIKPWLFTEIKEQRHWDISSSERFDILKDFTNYGLEHWGSDTQGVEKTRKFLLEWLSFLCRYIPVGLLEHLPQKINERPPYYVGRDYLETLMASQNVDDWIKISELLLGPVPPSFTFLPKHKANSYR
;
A
#
# COMPACT_ATOMS: atom_id res chain seq x y z
N PRO A 1 42.82 -28.68 27.85
CA PRO A 1 43.31 -27.60 28.75
C PRO A 1 43.03 -26.20 28.14
N ALA A 2 42.23 -25.30 28.72
CA ALA A 2 41.62 -25.24 30.03
C ALA A 2 40.21 -24.60 29.95
N LYS A 3 39.38 -24.94 30.95
CA LYS A 3 37.96 -24.67 31.12
C LYS A 3 37.66 -23.27 31.71
N ARG A 4 36.44 -22.81 31.45
CA ARG A 4 35.67 -21.78 32.19
C ARG A 4 35.77 -21.93 33.71
N VAL A 5 35.81 -20.80 34.41
CA VAL A 5 35.33 -20.67 35.79
C VAL A 5 34.47 -19.40 35.91
N ARG A 6 33.32 -19.60 36.56
CA ARG A 6 32.30 -18.64 37.02
C ARG A 6 32.78 -18.09 38.37
N SER A 7 32.56 -16.81 38.65
CA SER A 7 32.62 -16.30 40.03
C SER A 7 31.24 -15.73 40.37
N GLU A 8 30.55 -16.41 41.27
CA GLU A 8 29.50 -15.87 42.13
C GLU A 8 30.11 -15.68 43.54
N ASP A 9 29.41 -14.89 44.34
CA ASP A 9 29.47 -14.74 45.80
C ASP A 9 30.48 -13.78 46.43
N LEU A 10 29.91 -12.68 46.96
CA LEU A 10 30.26 -12.14 48.27
C LEU A 10 28.96 -11.98 49.07
N SER A 11 28.85 -12.76 50.13
CA SER A 11 27.86 -12.63 51.20
C SER A 11 28.59 -12.71 52.54
N GLU A 12 28.19 -11.87 53.49
CA GLU A 12 28.32 -11.91 54.97
C GLU A 12 28.12 -10.46 55.46
N ALA A 13 27.42 -10.10 56.54
CA ALA A 13 26.57 -10.76 57.53
C ALA A 13 25.86 -9.63 58.33
N GLY A 14 24.74 -9.90 59.03
CA GLY A 14 24.37 -9.13 60.23
C GLY A 14 22.91 -8.68 60.42
N GLU A 15 22.20 -9.44 61.24
CA GLU A 15 21.24 -9.03 62.30
C GLU A 15 19.74 -8.80 62.04
N ASN A 16 19.01 -9.23 63.08
CA ASN A 16 17.58 -9.56 63.17
C ASN A 16 16.66 -8.34 63.29
N GLY A 17 15.44 -8.50 62.79
CA GLY A 17 14.29 -7.64 63.11
C GLY A 17 13.02 -8.16 62.45
N GLU A 18 12.21 -8.90 63.22
CA GLU A 18 10.85 -9.28 62.87
C GLU A 18 9.95 -8.02 62.86
N ASP A 19 9.19 -7.78 61.78
CA ASP A 19 7.83 -7.24 61.89
C ASP A 19 6.99 -7.52 60.63
N ALA A 20 5.69 -7.51 60.81
CA ALA A 20 4.66 -8.27 60.11
C ALA A 20 4.17 -7.73 58.76
N GLY A 21 3.71 -8.67 57.92
CA GLY A 21 2.41 -8.62 57.24
C GLY A 21 2.20 -7.61 56.09
N ALA A 22 2.37 -8.07 54.84
CA ALA A 22 1.49 -7.68 53.74
C ALA A 22 1.64 -8.67 52.56
N GLU A 23 0.55 -9.35 52.20
CA GLU A 23 0.46 -10.25 51.06
C GLU A 23 0.79 -9.52 49.74
N GLY A 24 1.98 -9.80 49.20
CA GLY A 24 2.40 -9.34 47.89
C GLY A 24 1.70 -10.12 46.78
N LYS A 25 0.75 -9.48 46.08
CA LYS A 25 0.28 -9.96 44.77
C LYS A 25 1.47 -10.01 43.80
N GLU A 26 1.77 -11.20 43.30
CA GLU A 26 2.74 -11.39 42.21
C GLU A 26 2.44 -10.43 41.04
N PRO A 27 3.44 -9.73 40.48
CA PRO A 27 3.23 -8.91 39.31
C PRO A 27 2.98 -9.83 38.11
N VAL A 28 1.74 -9.87 37.65
CA VAL A 28 1.34 -10.50 36.38
C VAL A 28 2.29 -10.00 35.28
N GLU A 29 3.14 -10.89 34.76
CA GLU A 29 4.01 -10.60 33.63
C GLU A 29 3.17 -10.04 32.48
N ARG A 30 3.28 -8.73 32.24
CA ARG A 30 2.73 -8.08 31.06
C ARG A 30 3.42 -8.70 29.84
N LYS A 31 2.76 -9.66 29.21
CA LYS A 31 3.17 -10.24 27.92
C LYS A 31 3.56 -9.09 26.97
N ARG A 32 4.86 -8.94 26.69
CA ARG A 32 5.39 -7.95 25.76
C ARG A 32 4.59 -8.04 24.45
N ALA A 33 3.94 -6.95 24.05
CA ALA A 33 3.16 -6.90 22.81
C ALA A 33 4.09 -7.15 21.61
N ARG A 34 4.06 -8.38 21.08
CA ARG A 34 4.96 -8.80 19.99
C ARG A 34 4.43 -8.27 18.66
N GLY A 35 5.14 -7.29 18.09
CA GLY A 35 4.86 -6.73 16.76
C GLY A 35 4.94 -7.76 15.63
N GLN A 36 3.77 -8.08 15.07
CA GLN A 36 3.50 -8.44 13.67
C GLN A 36 1.99 -8.62 13.54
N ASN A 37 1.25 -7.54 13.24
CA ASN A 37 -0.20 -7.49 12.94
C ASN A 37 -1.19 -8.25 13.87
N LYS A 38 -0.73 -8.90 14.94
CA LYS A 38 -1.55 -9.59 15.94
C LYS A 38 -1.58 -8.73 17.20
N SER A 39 -2.79 -8.44 17.66
CA SER A 39 -3.03 -7.81 18.97
C SER A 39 -2.43 -6.41 19.15
N ARG A 40 -2.36 -5.58 18.09
CA ARG A 40 -2.09 -4.14 18.29
C ARG A 40 -3.32 -3.54 18.97
N PRO A 41 -3.19 -2.82 20.10
CA PRO A 41 -4.29 -2.08 20.67
C PRO A 41 -4.89 -1.19 19.58
N CYS A 42 -6.20 -1.27 19.38
CA CYS A 42 -6.89 -0.28 18.57
C CYS A 42 -6.81 1.03 19.35
N MET A 43 -5.81 1.86 19.02
CA MET A 43 -5.73 3.24 19.50
C MET A 43 -6.80 4.05 18.80
N LYS A 44 -8.05 3.79 19.16
CA LYS A 44 -9.11 4.79 19.11
C LYS A 44 -9.04 5.49 20.46
N PRO A 45 -8.44 6.69 20.53
CA PRO A 45 -8.66 7.55 21.68
C PRO A 45 -10.16 7.78 21.85
N ASN A 46 -10.77 7.02 22.76
CA ASN A 46 -12.20 7.07 23.08
C ASN A 46 -12.64 8.45 23.61
N HIS A 47 -11.68 9.29 24.01
CA HIS A 47 -11.94 10.60 24.60
C HIS A 47 -12.34 11.69 23.58
N TYR A 48 -12.09 11.48 22.28
CA TYR A 48 -12.43 12.48 21.25
C TYR A 48 -13.89 12.49 20.82
N GLU A 49 -14.73 11.57 21.32
CA GLU A 49 -16.12 11.43 20.86
C GLU A 49 -17.15 12.14 21.74
N GLN A 50 -16.79 12.56 22.97
CA GLN A 50 -17.76 13.09 23.92
C GLN A 50 -18.08 14.58 23.70
N ASP A 51 -17.10 15.40 23.31
CA ASP A 51 -17.23 16.87 23.20
C ASP A 51 -17.01 17.40 21.78
N ARG A 52 -17.55 16.75 20.74
CA ARG A 52 -17.41 17.25 19.36
C ARG A 52 -18.42 18.35 19.06
N LEU A 53 -17.96 19.38 18.35
CA LEU A 53 -18.87 20.32 17.68
C LEU A 53 -19.71 19.60 16.62
N CYS A 54 -20.96 20.05 16.51
CA CYS A 54 -21.88 19.58 15.50
C CYS A 54 -21.32 19.87 14.10
N PRO A 55 -21.32 18.90 13.16
CA PRO A 55 -20.88 19.13 11.79
C PRO A 55 -21.58 20.32 11.11
N SER A 56 -22.86 20.55 11.41
CA SER A 56 -23.62 21.69 10.90
C SER A 56 -23.05 23.02 11.39
N VAL A 57 -22.57 23.08 12.63
CA VAL A 57 -21.91 24.28 13.20
C VAL A 57 -20.56 24.50 12.54
N THR A 58 -19.76 23.44 12.37
CA THR A 58 -18.46 23.54 11.68
C THR A 58 -18.58 23.94 10.20
N GLN A 59 -19.74 23.73 9.59
CA GLN A 59 -20.05 24.10 8.21
C GLN A 59 -20.73 25.48 8.08
N GLY A 60 -20.91 26.20 9.19
CA GLY A 60 -21.57 27.51 9.18
C GLY A 60 -23.09 27.43 8.96
N CYS A 61 -23.71 26.27 9.15
CA CYS A 61 -25.15 26.03 8.99
C CYS A 61 -25.79 25.51 10.29
N ALA A 62 -25.37 26.04 11.44
CA ALA A 62 -25.84 25.65 12.78
C ALA A 62 -27.37 25.59 12.89
N GLU A 63 -28.07 26.57 12.29
CA GLU A 63 -29.53 26.69 12.25
C GLU A 63 -30.22 25.53 11.50
N LYS A 64 -29.50 24.81 10.65
CA LYS A 64 -30.00 23.70 9.82
C LYS A 64 -29.63 22.33 10.39
N CYS A 65 -29.31 22.23 11.68
CA CYS A 65 -29.02 20.94 12.29
C CYS A 65 -30.24 20.01 12.23
N TYR A 66 -30.11 18.91 11.47
CA TYR A 66 -31.18 17.93 11.28
C TYR A 66 -31.73 17.34 12.59
N PHE A 67 -30.89 17.25 13.62
CA PHE A 67 -31.27 16.69 14.93
C PHE A 67 -31.73 17.76 15.93
N GLY A 68 -31.53 19.05 15.62
CA GLY A 68 -31.86 20.19 16.47
C GLY A 68 -31.49 19.98 17.94
N PRO A 69 -32.43 20.14 18.89
CA PRO A 69 -32.16 20.01 20.33
C PRO A 69 -31.86 18.57 20.79
N ARG A 70 -32.11 17.56 19.96
CA ARG A 70 -31.76 16.15 20.24
C ARG A 70 -30.38 15.77 19.71
N CYS A 71 -29.61 16.73 19.21
CA CYS A 71 -28.29 16.46 18.71
C CYS A 71 -27.34 16.11 19.86
N ARG A 72 -26.58 15.03 19.69
CA ARG A 72 -25.54 14.60 20.65
C ARG A 72 -24.32 15.53 20.68
N PHE A 73 -24.16 16.40 19.69
CA PHE A 73 -22.97 17.24 19.51
C PHE A 73 -23.19 18.67 20.05
N LEU A 74 -22.10 19.30 20.48
CA LEU A 74 -22.13 20.68 20.98
C LEU A 74 -22.49 21.66 19.86
N HIS A 75 -23.34 22.62 20.18
CA HIS A 75 -23.69 23.73 19.28
C HIS A 75 -23.06 25.06 19.68
N ASP A 76 -22.67 25.20 20.94
CA ASP A 76 -21.96 26.35 21.46
C ASP A 76 -20.44 26.21 21.19
N VAL A 77 -19.89 27.16 20.42
CA VAL A 77 -18.47 27.19 20.06
C VAL A 77 -17.60 27.61 21.24
N GLY A 78 -18.09 28.51 22.10
CA GLY A 78 -17.36 28.95 23.30
C GLY A 78 -17.24 27.83 24.32
N GLU A 79 -18.32 27.08 24.56
CA GLU A 79 -18.29 25.90 25.43
C GLU A 79 -17.31 24.84 24.90
N TYR A 80 -17.33 24.61 23.58
CA TYR A 80 -16.36 23.70 22.95
C TYR A 80 -14.92 24.16 23.15
N LEU A 81 -14.62 25.44 22.91
CA LEU A 81 -13.27 25.98 23.05
C LEU A 81 -12.76 25.95 24.49
N ALA A 82 -13.65 26.09 25.48
CA ALA A 82 -13.31 25.94 26.89
C ALA A 82 -12.94 24.49 27.27
N ARG A 83 -13.56 23.49 26.63
CA ARG A 83 -13.27 22.05 26.86
C ARG A 83 -12.12 21.54 25.99
N LYS A 84 -11.85 22.19 24.86
CA LYS A 84 -10.80 21.84 23.93
C LYS A 84 -9.43 22.03 24.61
N PRO A 85 -8.47 21.11 24.42
CA PRO A 85 -7.11 21.30 24.93
C PRO A 85 -6.48 22.61 24.42
N ALA A 86 -5.52 23.18 25.14
CA ALA A 86 -4.80 24.38 24.71
C ALA A 86 -4.19 24.23 23.32
N ASP A 87 -4.12 25.30 22.53
CA ASP A 87 -3.54 25.25 21.18
C ASP A 87 -2.05 24.90 21.21
N LEU A 88 -1.56 24.28 20.12
CA LEU A 88 -0.22 23.69 20.06
C LEU A 88 0.87 24.72 19.74
N GLY A 89 0.49 25.91 19.26
CA GLY A 89 1.42 26.96 18.87
C GLY A 89 0.70 28.24 18.42
N PRO A 90 1.47 29.33 18.21
CA PRO A 90 0.92 30.64 17.90
C PRO A 90 0.51 30.83 16.43
N SER A 91 0.92 29.94 15.53
CA SER A 91 0.67 30.06 14.09
C SER A 91 -0.02 28.83 13.51
N CYS A 92 -0.91 29.06 12.53
CA CYS A 92 -1.64 28.02 11.82
C CYS A 92 -1.21 27.96 10.36
N VAL A 93 -0.52 26.89 9.99
CA VAL A 93 0.01 26.66 8.63
C VAL A 93 -1.09 26.74 7.57
N LEU A 94 -2.29 26.23 7.86
CA LEU A 94 -3.42 26.29 6.91
C LEU A 94 -3.88 27.72 6.67
N TYR A 95 -3.93 28.53 7.72
CA TYR A 95 -4.30 29.94 7.61
C TYR A 95 -3.21 30.74 6.88
N GLU A 96 -1.95 30.54 7.23
CA GLU A 96 -0.82 31.21 6.57
C GLU A 96 -0.70 30.85 5.08
N THR A 97 -0.93 29.59 4.74
CA THR A 97 -0.78 29.10 3.35
C THR A 97 -1.98 29.45 2.48
N PHE A 98 -3.21 29.30 3.01
CA PHE A 98 -4.44 29.40 2.20
C PHE A 98 -5.29 30.64 2.51
N GLY A 99 -4.87 31.46 3.46
CA GLY A 99 -5.63 32.62 3.94
C GLY A 99 -6.88 32.27 4.74
N LYS A 100 -7.22 30.97 4.88
CA LYS A 100 -8.34 30.48 5.69
C LYS A 100 -8.06 29.07 6.18
N CYS A 101 -8.45 28.76 7.42
CA CYS A 101 -8.33 27.41 7.96
C CYS A 101 -9.65 26.64 7.79
N LEU A 102 -9.66 25.52 7.07
CA LEU A 102 -10.87 24.72 6.84
C LEU A 102 -11.47 24.11 8.13
N TYR A 103 -10.67 24.04 9.20
CA TYR A 103 -11.08 23.45 10.47
C TYR A 103 -11.63 24.47 11.48
N GLY A 104 -11.44 25.78 11.23
CA GLY A 104 -11.98 26.85 12.07
C GLY A 104 -11.72 26.62 13.56
N ALA A 105 -12.77 26.66 14.38
CA ALA A 105 -12.67 26.46 15.83
C ALA A 105 -12.12 25.08 16.26
N THR A 106 -12.25 24.06 15.42
CA THR A 106 -11.73 22.70 15.71
C THR A 106 -10.22 22.56 15.48
N CYS A 107 -9.60 23.53 14.79
CA CYS A 107 -8.16 23.57 14.53
C CYS A 107 -7.37 23.61 15.84
N ARG A 108 -6.26 22.90 15.96
CA ARG A 108 -5.35 22.92 17.13
C ARG A 108 -4.44 24.17 17.21
N PHE A 109 -4.70 25.14 16.31
CA PHE A 109 -4.05 26.45 16.20
C PHE A 109 -5.10 27.54 15.98
N ALA A 110 -6.30 27.36 16.55
CA ALA A 110 -7.45 28.21 16.33
C ALA A 110 -7.21 29.66 16.78
N GLN A 111 -6.51 29.88 17.89
CA GLN A 111 -6.19 31.23 18.40
C GLN A 111 -5.45 32.10 17.37
N ALA A 112 -4.69 31.49 16.46
CA ALA A 112 -3.97 32.20 15.41
C ALA A 112 -4.89 32.81 14.33
N HIS A 113 -6.13 32.33 14.19
CA HIS A 113 -7.02 32.69 13.08
C HIS A 113 -8.50 32.77 13.47
N LEU A 114 -8.82 32.85 14.76
CA LEU A 114 -10.17 33.14 15.24
C LEU A 114 -10.24 34.61 15.69
N GLY A 115 -11.24 35.33 15.18
CA GLY A 115 -11.54 36.71 15.58
C GLY A 115 -12.58 36.78 16.69
N ASP A 116 -13.02 38.01 16.98
CA ASP A 116 -14.08 38.28 17.95
C ASP A 116 -15.36 37.48 17.60
N GLY A 117 -15.88 36.75 18.59
CA GLY A 117 -17.03 35.86 18.39
C GLY A 117 -16.70 34.46 17.87
N HIS A 118 -15.43 34.03 17.89
CA HIS A 118 -14.98 32.69 17.47
C HIS A 118 -15.20 32.38 15.97
N GLN A 119 -15.28 33.42 15.15
CA GLN A 119 -15.38 33.31 13.70
C GLN A 119 -14.00 33.13 13.07
N ASN A 120 -13.95 32.34 11.99
CA ASN A 120 -12.72 32.07 11.26
C ASN A 120 -12.31 33.30 10.44
N LEU A 121 -11.14 33.85 10.72
CA LEU A 121 -10.57 34.95 9.95
C LEU A 121 -10.24 34.48 8.53
N ILE A 122 -10.41 35.37 7.56
CA ILE A 122 -10.09 35.12 6.16
C ILE A 122 -9.16 36.25 5.68
N ASN A 123 -7.92 35.89 5.37
CA ASN A 123 -7.03 36.76 4.61
C ASN A 123 -7.44 36.67 3.13
N THR A 124 -8.16 37.68 2.65
CA THR A 124 -8.74 37.73 1.30
C THR A 124 -7.67 37.70 0.21
N ALA A 125 -6.54 38.37 0.40
CA ALA A 125 -5.46 38.42 -0.59
C ALA A 125 -4.86 37.03 -0.87
N ILE A 126 -4.66 36.22 0.17
CA ILE A 126 -4.17 34.84 0.02
C ILE A 126 -5.30 33.91 -0.42
N ALA A 127 -6.50 34.04 0.15
CA ALA A 127 -7.63 33.16 -0.15
C ALA A 127 -8.05 33.23 -1.63
N GLN A 128 -8.02 34.41 -2.25
CA GLN A 128 -8.30 34.60 -3.68
C GLN A 128 -7.31 33.85 -4.57
N GLN A 129 -6.04 33.73 -4.17
CA GLN A 129 -5.03 33.00 -4.96
C GLN A 129 -5.33 31.49 -5.05
N TRP A 130 -6.07 30.96 -4.08
CA TRP A 130 -6.41 29.53 -3.97
C TRP A 130 -7.86 29.24 -4.32
N GLU A 131 -8.66 30.25 -4.67
CA GLU A 131 -10.05 30.07 -5.03
C GLU A 131 -10.18 29.21 -6.30
N GLY A 132 -11.04 28.19 -6.25
CA GLY A 132 -11.23 27.23 -7.34
C GLY A 132 -10.10 26.22 -7.56
N LYS A 133 -8.96 26.33 -6.86
CA LYS A 133 -7.83 25.40 -7.04
C LYS A 133 -8.00 24.14 -6.18
N ALA A 134 -8.23 23.00 -6.83
CA ALA A 134 -8.22 21.70 -6.17
C ALA A 134 -6.79 21.20 -5.94
N LEU A 135 -6.28 21.35 -4.71
CA LEU A 135 -4.94 20.87 -4.32
C LEU A 135 -4.79 19.35 -4.44
N VAL A 136 -5.83 18.64 -3.99
CA VAL A 136 -5.87 17.18 -3.93
C VAL A 136 -7.00 16.67 -4.81
N ARG A 137 -6.65 15.82 -5.78
CA ARG A 137 -7.58 15.13 -6.68
C ARG A 137 -7.90 13.72 -6.18
N ASN A 138 -8.83 13.04 -6.84
CA ASN A 138 -9.26 11.66 -6.55
C ASN A 138 -9.92 11.47 -5.17
N ASN A 139 -10.67 12.47 -4.69
CA ASN A 139 -11.49 12.32 -3.50
C ASN A 139 -12.70 11.41 -3.80
N LEU A 140 -13.04 10.50 -2.89
CA LEU A 140 -14.22 9.63 -3.00
C LEU A 140 -15.51 10.43 -2.74
N PRO A 141 -16.37 10.67 -3.75
CA PRO A 141 -17.66 11.31 -3.55
C PRO A 141 -18.59 10.40 -2.74
N LYS A 142 -19.48 10.98 -1.92
CA LYS A 142 -20.44 10.23 -1.11
C LYS A 142 -21.39 9.38 -1.95
N ASP A 143 -21.81 9.87 -3.10
CA ASP A 143 -22.72 9.16 -4.00
C ASP A 143 -22.06 7.93 -4.60
N LEU A 144 -20.83 8.06 -5.08
CA LEU A 144 -20.03 6.93 -5.56
C LEU A 144 -19.80 5.91 -4.45
N GLN A 145 -19.45 6.36 -3.24
CA GLN A 145 -19.31 5.47 -2.08
C GLN A 145 -20.60 4.69 -1.80
N HIS A 146 -21.75 5.35 -1.90
CA HIS A 146 -23.04 4.73 -1.71
C HIS A 146 -23.36 3.70 -2.80
N GLN A 147 -23.09 4.02 -4.06
CA GLN A 147 -23.25 3.11 -5.20
C GLN A 147 -22.39 1.86 -5.04
N LEU A 148 -21.12 2.01 -4.66
CA LEU A 148 -20.20 0.89 -4.42
C LEU A 148 -20.68 -0.01 -3.29
N ARG A 149 -21.06 0.57 -2.14
CA ARG A 149 -21.59 -0.20 -0.99
C ARG A 149 -22.89 -0.93 -1.30
N LYS A 150 -23.76 -0.32 -2.12
CA LYS A 150 -25.00 -0.93 -2.60
C LYS A 150 -24.83 -1.83 -3.83
N ARG A 151 -23.60 -1.98 -4.35
CA ARG A 151 -23.27 -2.75 -5.57
C ARG A 151 -24.09 -2.33 -6.79
N ARG A 152 -24.35 -1.02 -6.92
CA ARG A 152 -25.11 -0.41 -8.04
C ARG A 152 -24.21 0.21 -9.11
N PHE A 153 -22.89 0.19 -8.90
CA PHE A 153 -21.94 0.70 -9.89
C PHE A 153 -21.90 -0.25 -11.10
N SER A 154 -21.92 0.30 -12.30
CA SER A 154 -21.96 -0.47 -13.55
C SER A 154 -20.54 -0.79 -14.03
N PHE A 155 -20.29 -2.05 -14.37
CA PHE A 155 -18.99 -2.55 -14.82
C PHE A 155 -19.09 -3.15 -16.22
N ARG A 156 -19.61 -2.38 -17.19
CA ARG A 156 -19.97 -2.88 -18.52
C ARG A 156 -18.75 -3.49 -19.23
N LYS A 157 -17.64 -2.74 -19.31
CA LYS A 157 -16.44 -3.20 -20.04
C LYS A 157 -15.82 -4.43 -19.36
N ALA A 158 -15.80 -4.46 -18.03
CA ALA A 158 -15.30 -5.61 -17.29
C ALA A 158 -16.20 -6.83 -17.46
N GLU A 159 -17.52 -6.68 -17.43
CA GLU A 159 -18.48 -7.77 -17.61
C GLU A 159 -18.44 -8.35 -19.01
N GLU A 160 -18.32 -7.50 -20.04
CA GLU A 160 -18.07 -7.91 -21.43
C GLU A 160 -16.79 -8.75 -21.53
N PHE A 161 -15.66 -8.26 -21.01
CA PHE A 161 -14.41 -9.02 -21.02
C PHE A 161 -14.54 -10.37 -20.28
N LEU A 162 -15.13 -10.37 -19.08
CA LEU A 162 -15.28 -11.58 -18.28
C LEU A 162 -16.20 -12.61 -18.94
N SER A 163 -17.18 -12.18 -19.74
CA SER A 163 -18.03 -13.09 -20.51
C SER A 163 -17.24 -13.86 -21.58
N THR A 164 -16.20 -13.24 -22.16
CA THR A 164 -15.34 -13.91 -23.16
C THR A 164 -14.48 -15.01 -22.53
N LEU A 165 -14.08 -14.86 -21.26
CA LEU A 165 -13.36 -15.88 -20.50
C LEU A 165 -14.24 -17.07 -20.09
N ALA A 166 -15.57 -16.87 -20.01
CA ALA A 166 -16.53 -17.90 -19.60
C ALA A 166 -17.03 -18.78 -20.76
N LYS A 167 -16.85 -18.36 -22.02
CA LYS A 167 -17.19 -19.18 -23.19
C LYS A 167 -16.20 -20.36 -23.27
N PRO A 168 -16.65 -21.63 -23.29
CA PRO A 168 -15.76 -22.76 -23.44
C PRO A 168 -15.02 -22.66 -24.77
N CYS A 169 -13.69 -22.75 -24.73
CA CYS A 169 -12.89 -22.94 -25.93
C CYS A 169 -13.25 -24.33 -26.47
N GLY A 170 -14.06 -24.36 -27.53
CA GLY A 170 -14.35 -25.57 -28.29
C GLY A 170 -13.09 -26.04 -29.01
N ASP A 171 -12.80 -27.32 -28.80
CA ASP A 171 -12.00 -28.22 -29.63
C ASP A 171 -10.52 -27.87 -29.90
N SER A 172 -9.65 -28.44 -29.06
CA SER A 172 -8.29 -28.81 -29.47
C SER A 172 -7.96 -30.19 -28.91
N GLY A 173 -8.48 -31.22 -29.58
CA GLY A 173 -8.07 -32.60 -29.34
C GLY A 173 -6.65 -32.88 -29.86
N LYS A 174 -5.76 -33.38 -28.97
CA LYS A 174 -5.08 -34.69 -29.13
C LYS A 174 -4.12 -34.96 -27.97
N GLY A 175 -4.47 -35.99 -27.19
CA GLY A 175 -3.59 -37.10 -26.82
C GLY A 175 -2.56 -36.88 -25.71
N CYS A 176 -2.85 -37.41 -24.52
CA CYS A 176 -1.97 -38.40 -23.90
C CYS A 176 -2.71 -39.16 -22.79
N LYS A 177 -2.82 -40.49 -22.98
CA LYS A 177 -3.30 -41.45 -21.98
C LYS A 177 -2.36 -41.45 -20.77
N ALA A 178 -2.93 -41.42 -19.57
CA ALA A 178 -2.25 -41.87 -18.37
C ALA A 178 -3.21 -42.72 -17.52
N THR A 179 -2.80 -43.97 -17.40
CA THR A 179 -3.25 -45.08 -16.56
C THR A 179 -3.31 -44.75 -15.06
N GLY A 180 -4.29 -45.36 -14.37
CA GLY A 180 -4.03 -46.05 -13.10
C GLY A 180 -4.50 -45.39 -11.79
N CYS A 181 -5.43 -46.10 -11.13
CA CYS A 181 -5.43 -46.45 -9.70
C CYS A 181 -5.93 -45.40 -8.67
N SER A 182 -7.24 -45.53 -8.39
CA SER A 182 -7.90 -45.65 -7.08
C SER A 182 -7.50 -44.78 -5.89
N THR A 183 -8.52 -44.11 -5.33
CA THR A 183 -8.61 -43.85 -3.88
C THR A 183 -10.01 -44.22 -3.39
N GLU A 184 -10.04 -45.21 -2.51
CA GLU A 184 -11.19 -45.67 -1.74
C GLU A 184 -11.71 -44.55 -0.82
N LYS A 185 -13.04 -44.47 -0.68
CA LYS A 185 -13.70 -43.78 0.44
C LYS A 185 -14.38 -44.85 1.29
N SER A 186 -13.90 -44.99 2.53
CA SER A 186 -14.54 -45.78 3.57
C SER A 186 -15.78 -45.05 4.11
N ASN A 187 -16.94 -45.70 4.06
CA ASN A 187 -18.09 -45.38 4.90
C ASN A 187 -18.13 -46.36 6.07
N CYS A 188 -18.53 -45.91 7.25
CA CYS A 188 -18.93 -46.80 8.33
C CYS A 188 -20.09 -46.19 9.11
N THR A 189 -21.30 -46.70 8.87
CA THR A 189 -22.41 -46.66 9.83
C THR A 189 -23.33 -47.85 9.58
N THR A 190 -23.62 -48.61 10.64
CA THR A 190 -24.65 -49.66 10.77
C THR A 190 -25.04 -49.74 12.25
N PRO A 191 -26.13 -50.43 12.65
CA PRO A 191 -27.29 -50.93 11.88
C PRO A 191 -28.67 -50.75 12.58
N GLN A 192 -29.78 -50.98 11.87
CA GLN A 192 -30.80 -51.98 12.25
C GLN A 192 -31.93 -52.15 11.19
N GLU A 193 -32.12 -53.42 10.78
CA GLU A 193 -33.29 -54.24 10.36
C GLU A 193 -34.66 -53.56 10.08
N SER A 194 -35.54 -53.97 9.13
CA SER A 194 -35.90 -55.29 8.57
C SER A 194 -36.83 -55.16 7.32
N LEU A 195 -36.85 -56.20 6.46
CA LEU A 195 -37.92 -56.79 5.59
C LEU A 195 -38.83 -55.85 4.74
N GLY A 196 -39.16 -56.06 3.46
CA GLY A 196 -38.93 -57.10 2.45
C GLY A 196 -39.83 -56.86 1.22
N ASP A 197 -39.50 -57.54 0.12
CA ASP A 197 -40.33 -58.00 -1.02
C ASP A 197 -40.04 -57.47 -2.44
N SER A 198 -39.96 -58.43 -3.37
CA SER A 198 -39.64 -58.34 -4.81
C SER A 198 -40.91 -58.69 -5.61
N PRO A 199 -40.90 -59.12 -6.90
CA PRO A 199 -39.94 -58.96 -8.01
C PRO A 199 -40.65 -58.53 -9.33
N LYS A 200 -39.88 -58.24 -10.40
CA LYS A 200 -39.88 -59.04 -11.66
C LYS A 200 -39.08 -58.39 -12.79
N ARG A 201 -38.21 -59.21 -13.38
CA ARG A 201 -37.52 -59.12 -14.68
C ARG A 201 -37.91 -60.39 -15.46
N PRO A 202 -37.85 -60.42 -16.80
CA PRO A 202 -36.69 -61.03 -17.50
C PRO A 202 -36.36 -60.29 -18.85
N VAL A 203 -35.16 -60.20 -19.47
CA VAL A 203 -34.02 -61.11 -19.77
C VAL A 203 -34.47 -62.11 -20.86
N LEU A 204 -34.09 -62.09 -22.17
CA LEU A 204 -32.76 -62.26 -22.82
C LEU A 204 -32.80 -62.06 -24.36
N LEU A 205 -31.62 -61.71 -24.94
CA LEU A 205 -30.90 -62.22 -26.15
C LEU A 205 -31.61 -62.27 -27.54
N GLU A 206 -30.95 -62.09 -28.71
CA GLU A 206 -29.56 -62.37 -29.10
C GLU A 206 -29.17 -61.67 -30.45
N GLN A 207 -27.86 -61.45 -30.59
CA GLN A 207 -26.93 -61.23 -31.73
C GLN A 207 -27.40 -60.97 -33.19
N GLY A 208 -26.67 -60.07 -33.87
CA GLY A 208 -26.63 -59.95 -35.34
C GLY A 208 -25.75 -58.80 -35.87
N GLU A 209 -24.51 -59.13 -36.23
CA GLU A 209 -23.56 -58.60 -37.24
C GLU A 209 -23.65 -57.17 -37.84
N ASP A 210 -22.49 -56.50 -37.91
CA ASP A 210 -22.21 -55.25 -38.66
C ASP A 210 -22.27 -55.45 -40.19
N PRO A 211 -22.56 -54.36 -40.94
CA PRO A 211 -21.58 -53.97 -41.97
C PRO A 211 -21.27 -52.47 -42.06
N GLN A 212 -20.05 -52.21 -42.53
CA GLN A 212 -19.40 -50.94 -42.82
C GLN A 212 -20.12 -50.04 -43.86
N GLY A 213 -20.02 -48.72 -43.62
CA GLY A 213 -19.62 -47.72 -44.62
C GLY A 213 -20.71 -46.90 -45.30
N ASP A 214 -20.79 -45.59 -45.00
CA ASP A 214 -20.53 -44.55 -46.01
C ASP A 214 -20.41 -43.13 -45.41
N ALA A 215 -19.81 -42.25 -46.21
CA ALA A 215 -19.10 -41.02 -45.83
C ALA A 215 -19.96 -39.75 -45.60
N LEU A 216 -19.28 -38.79 -44.95
CA LEU A 216 -19.57 -37.37 -44.69
C LEU A 216 -20.58 -36.62 -45.58
N GLU A 217 -21.44 -35.83 -44.92
CA GLU A 217 -21.78 -34.46 -45.35
C GLU A 217 -21.72 -33.48 -44.15
N SER A 218 -21.00 -32.37 -44.34
CA SER A 218 -20.86 -31.26 -43.39
C SER A 218 -22.06 -30.31 -43.48
N PRO A 219 -22.62 -29.78 -42.37
CA PRO A 219 -23.68 -28.77 -42.45
C PRO A 219 -23.12 -27.40 -42.88
N SER A 220 -23.73 -26.83 -43.92
CA SER A 220 -23.47 -25.49 -44.46
C SER A 220 -23.73 -24.36 -43.45
N PRO A 221 -23.06 -23.20 -43.56
CA PRO A 221 -23.19 -22.12 -42.60
C PRO A 221 -24.56 -21.44 -42.67
N ILE A 222 -25.23 -21.34 -41.52
CA ILE A 222 -26.50 -20.64 -41.35
C ILE A 222 -26.27 -19.14 -41.65
N ARG A 223 -26.94 -18.60 -42.67
CA ARG A 223 -27.01 -17.16 -42.91
C ARG A 223 -28.02 -16.53 -41.95
N THR A 224 -27.55 -15.96 -40.85
CA THR A 224 -28.35 -15.05 -40.02
C THR A 224 -28.41 -13.68 -40.69
N GLY A 225 -29.58 -13.31 -41.24
CA GLY A 225 -29.86 -11.97 -41.77
C GLY A 225 -30.46 -11.07 -40.68
N GLY A 226 -29.67 -10.11 -40.20
CA GLY A 226 -30.11 -9.00 -39.36
C GLY A 226 -29.48 -7.69 -39.88
N PRO A 227 -29.97 -6.51 -39.46
CA PRO A 227 -29.34 -5.25 -39.84
C PRO A 227 -27.90 -5.24 -39.31
N VAL A 228 -26.95 -5.10 -40.23
CA VAL A 228 -25.53 -4.93 -39.91
C VAL A 228 -25.38 -3.54 -39.34
N THR A 229 -24.97 -3.41 -38.07
CA THR A 229 -24.76 -2.09 -37.47
C THR A 229 -23.40 -1.54 -37.94
N ASP A 230 -23.21 -0.22 -37.88
CA ASP A 230 -21.95 0.40 -38.29
C ASP A 230 -20.74 -0.16 -37.51
N GLU A 231 -20.96 -0.64 -36.28
CA GLU A 231 -19.96 -1.33 -35.46
C GLU A 231 -19.55 -2.71 -36.01
N ASP A 232 -20.43 -3.40 -36.74
CA ASP A 232 -20.15 -4.69 -37.39
C ASP A 232 -19.35 -4.50 -38.69
N VAL A 233 -19.53 -3.37 -39.38
CA VAL A 233 -18.79 -3.00 -40.61
C VAL A 233 -17.45 -2.35 -40.28
N ILE A 234 -17.43 -1.49 -39.26
CA ILE A 234 -16.28 -0.69 -38.86
C ILE A 234 -15.86 -1.15 -37.47
N LYS A 235 -14.87 -2.07 -37.42
CA LYS A 235 -14.15 -2.33 -36.17
C LYS A 235 -13.44 -1.05 -35.76
N LEU A 236 -14.03 -0.35 -34.77
CA LEU A 236 -13.37 0.75 -34.09
C LEU A 236 -12.01 0.23 -33.61
N ARG A 237 -10.93 0.88 -34.07
CA ARG A 237 -9.59 0.56 -33.56
C ARG A 237 -9.62 0.80 -32.05
N ALA A 238 -9.04 -0.11 -31.28
CA ALA A 238 -8.83 0.12 -29.86
C ALA A 238 -8.16 1.49 -29.69
N CYS A 239 -8.68 2.32 -28.79
CA CYS A 239 -8.12 3.64 -28.51
C CYS A 239 -6.62 3.49 -28.23
N GLU A 240 -5.78 4.28 -28.92
CA GLU A 240 -4.35 4.27 -28.67
C GLU A 240 -4.11 4.79 -27.26
N LYS A 241 -3.51 3.97 -26.41
CA LYS A 241 -3.25 4.32 -25.02
C LYS A 241 -2.21 5.42 -24.96
N LYS A 242 -2.36 6.32 -23.98
CA LYS A 242 -1.34 7.32 -23.68
C LYS A 242 0.01 6.63 -23.46
N LYS A 243 1.01 7.00 -24.26
CA LYS A 243 2.36 6.44 -24.15
C LYS A 243 3.01 6.91 -22.83
N LEU A 244 3.53 5.97 -22.05
CA LEU A 244 4.20 6.27 -20.79
C LEU A 244 5.67 6.64 -21.03
N GLU A 245 5.96 7.92 -21.20
CA GLU A 245 7.33 8.42 -21.40
C GLU A 245 8.00 8.74 -20.06
N ILE A 246 8.52 7.69 -19.41
CA ILE A 246 9.22 7.79 -18.13
C ILE A 246 10.65 7.27 -18.14
N GLN A 247 11.18 6.89 -19.29
CA GLN A 247 12.57 6.44 -19.43
C GLN A 247 13.54 7.51 -18.91
N GLY A 248 14.56 7.10 -18.16
CA GLY A 248 15.53 8.00 -17.52
C GLY A 248 14.99 8.85 -16.35
N LYS A 249 13.70 8.76 -16.01
CA LYS A 249 13.11 9.50 -14.87
C LYS A 249 13.32 8.76 -13.54
N LEU A 250 13.46 9.52 -12.45
CA LEU A 250 13.57 8.96 -11.11
C LEU A 250 12.20 8.61 -10.56
N TYR A 251 11.97 7.30 -10.34
CA TYR A 251 10.67 6.79 -9.92
C TYR A 251 10.67 6.42 -8.43
N LEU A 252 9.89 7.13 -7.62
CA LEU A 252 9.58 6.75 -6.24
C LEU A 252 8.65 5.51 -6.19
N ALA A 253 9.15 4.43 -5.61
CA ALA A 253 8.38 3.19 -5.48
C ALA A 253 7.15 3.33 -4.58
N PRO A 254 6.14 2.46 -4.74
CA PRO A 254 5.00 2.38 -3.82
C PRO A 254 5.44 1.82 -2.46
N LEU A 255 5.28 2.61 -1.39
CA LEU A 255 5.76 2.28 -0.03
C LEU A 255 4.58 2.05 0.92
N THR A 256 4.24 0.80 1.23
CA THR A 256 3.16 0.53 2.18
C THR A 256 3.44 1.15 3.55
N THR A 257 2.46 1.84 4.13
CA THR A 257 2.45 2.59 5.41
C THR A 257 3.10 3.97 5.37
N CYS A 258 4.15 4.18 4.57
CA CYS A 258 4.92 5.44 4.59
C CYS A 258 4.83 6.24 3.29
N GLY A 259 4.35 5.65 2.19
CA GLY A 259 4.19 6.28 0.87
C GLY A 259 2.94 7.16 0.76
N ASN A 260 2.56 7.79 1.87
CA ASN A 260 1.40 8.66 1.95
C ASN A 260 1.64 9.97 1.16
N LEU A 261 0.56 10.70 0.89
CA LEU A 261 0.61 11.94 0.10
C LEU A 261 1.63 12.97 0.64
N PRO A 262 1.68 13.27 1.95
CA PRO A 262 2.72 14.16 2.51
C PRO A 262 4.16 13.70 2.20
N PHE A 263 4.46 12.42 2.37
CA PHE A 263 5.81 11.89 2.10
C PHE A 263 6.18 11.97 0.62
N ARG A 264 5.23 11.69 -0.28
CA ARG A 264 5.46 11.80 -1.73
C ARG A 264 5.71 13.25 -2.15
N ARG A 265 5.05 14.24 -1.51
CA ARG A 265 5.32 15.67 -1.73
C ARG A 265 6.75 16.06 -1.31
N ILE A 266 7.24 15.54 -0.19
CA ILE A 266 8.65 15.74 0.23
C ILE A 266 9.59 15.20 -0.85
N CYS A 267 9.38 13.96 -1.30
CA CYS A 267 10.20 13.36 -2.36
C CYS A 267 10.12 14.15 -3.67
N LYS A 268 8.93 14.68 -4.02
CA LYS A 268 8.73 15.52 -5.19
C LYS A 268 9.53 16.83 -5.10
N ARG A 269 9.57 17.46 -3.93
CA ARG A 269 10.41 18.65 -3.69
C ARG A 269 11.90 18.37 -3.91
N PHE A 270 12.36 17.20 -3.49
CA PHE A 270 13.73 16.74 -3.72
C PHE A 270 13.99 16.20 -5.14
N GLY A 271 13.02 16.34 -6.06
CA GLY A 271 13.23 16.03 -7.47
C GLY A 271 12.84 14.60 -7.88
N ALA A 272 11.96 13.91 -7.15
CA ALA A 272 11.31 12.72 -7.70
C ALA A 272 10.45 13.08 -8.92
N ASP A 273 10.62 12.39 -10.03
CA ASP A 273 9.90 12.70 -11.27
C ASP A 273 8.56 11.97 -11.34
N VAL A 274 8.57 10.68 -10.98
CA VAL A 274 7.39 9.81 -10.97
C VAL A 274 7.09 9.39 -9.53
N THR A 275 5.83 9.51 -9.12
CA THR A 275 5.36 9.04 -7.82
C THR A 275 4.29 7.97 -7.99
N CYS A 276 4.26 7.02 -7.04
CA CYS A 276 3.20 6.02 -7.00
C CYS A 276 2.58 5.94 -5.61
N GLY A 277 1.25 5.86 -5.57
CA GLY A 277 0.49 5.66 -4.34
C GLY A 277 0.82 4.34 -3.66
N GLU A 278 0.42 4.21 -2.40
CA GLU A 278 0.59 2.93 -1.70
C GLU A 278 -0.21 1.81 -2.36
N MET A 279 0.20 0.57 -2.08
CA MET A 279 -0.51 -0.62 -2.54
C MET A 279 -1.96 -0.60 -2.07
N ALA A 280 -2.90 -0.42 -3.01
CA ALA A 280 -4.32 -0.44 -2.77
C ALA A 280 -4.92 -1.83 -3.03
N VAL A 281 -5.73 -2.32 -2.09
CA VAL A 281 -6.42 -3.61 -2.19
C VAL A 281 -7.72 -3.45 -2.96
N CYS A 282 -7.82 -4.08 -4.13
CA CYS A 282 -8.94 -3.91 -5.06
C CYS A 282 -10.31 -4.22 -4.44
N THR A 283 -10.44 -5.23 -3.57
CA THR A 283 -11.72 -5.52 -2.91
C THR A 283 -12.17 -4.41 -1.98
N ASN A 284 -11.25 -3.74 -1.30
CA ASN A 284 -11.58 -2.64 -0.38
C ASN A 284 -12.00 -1.39 -1.17
N LEU A 285 -11.39 -1.16 -2.33
CA LEU A 285 -11.78 -0.11 -3.26
C LEU A 285 -13.21 -0.32 -3.77
N LEU A 286 -13.53 -1.53 -4.24
CA LEU A 286 -14.87 -1.90 -4.71
C LEU A 286 -15.93 -1.84 -3.59
N GLN A 287 -15.53 -2.01 -2.33
CA GLN A 287 -16.41 -1.85 -1.17
C GLN A 287 -16.59 -0.39 -0.73
N GLY A 288 -15.89 0.57 -1.37
CA GLY A 288 -15.95 1.98 -1.00
C GLY A 288 -15.34 2.28 0.39
N GLN A 289 -14.30 1.53 0.80
CA GLN A 289 -13.64 1.77 2.09
C GLN A 289 -12.80 3.06 2.04
N SER A 290 -13.16 4.07 2.83
CA SER A 290 -12.52 5.39 2.78
C SER A 290 -11.00 5.36 3.05
N SER A 291 -10.50 4.41 3.84
CA SER A 291 -9.07 4.25 4.12
C SER A 291 -8.27 3.86 2.89
N GLU A 292 -8.84 3.02 2.02
CA GLU A 292 -8.18 2.56 0.79
C GLU A 292 -8.23 3.63 -0.29
N TRP A 293 -9.37 4.31 -0.42
CA TRP A 293 -9.54 5.43 -1.33
C TRP A 293 -8.63 6.62 -1.00
N ALA A 294 -8.26 6.80 0.28
CA ALA A 294 -7.27 7.80 0.66
C ALA A 294 -5.89 7.57 0.01
N LEU A 295 -5.55 6.32 -0.37
CA LEU A 295 -4.28 5.98 -1.02
C LEU A 295 -4.24 6.43 -2.49
N LEU A 296 -5.40 6.66 -3.10
CA LEU A 296 -5.57 7.07 -4.50
C LEU A 296 -5.46 8.58 -4.70
N LYS A 297 -5.41 9.34 -3.60
CA LYS A 297 -5.31 10.80 -3.63
C LYS A 297 -4.00 11.23 -4.26
N ARG A 298 -4.08 12.22 -5.15
CA ARG A 298 -2.98 12.86 -5.88
C ARG A 298 -2.91 14.33 -5.52
N HIS A 299 -1.71 14.87 -5.33
CA HIS A 299 -1.49 16.30 -5.15
C HIS A 299 -1.18 16.95 -6.50
N HIS A 300 -1.59 18.20 -6.72
CA HIS A 300 -1.37 18.90 -8.00
C HIS A 300 0.12 19.06 -8.37
N THR A 301 1.04 18.97 -7.40
CA THR A 301 2.50 19.01 -7.64
C THR A 301 3.07 17.69 -8.17
N GLU A 302 2.31 16.60 -8.15
CA GLU A 302 2.75 15.31 -8.69
C GLU A 302 2.50 15.33 -10.21
N ASP A 303 3.55 15.44 -11.02
CA ASP A 303 3.46 15.53 -12.49
C ASP A 303 3.02 14.22 -13.14
N ILE A 304 3.60 13.11 -12.67
CA ILE A 304 3.28 11.75 -13.14
C ILE A 304 2.95 10.91 -11.92
N PHE A 305 1.68 10.53 -11.80
CA PHE A 305 1.17 9.78 -10.66
C PHE A 305 0.57 8.43 -11.09
N GLY A 306 1.07 7.36 -10.49
CA GLY A 306 0.52 6.02 -10.65
C GLY A 306 -0.17 5.48 -9.41
N VAL A 307 -1.15 4.59 -9.62
CA VAL A 307 -1.79 3.83 -8.55
C VAL A 307 -1.36 2.38 -8.62
N GLN A 308 -0.87 1.82 -7.52
CA GLN A 308 -0.55 0.41 -7.43
C GLN A 308 -1.75 -0.40 -6.90
N ALA A 309 -2.35 -1.22 -7.76
CA ALA A 309 -3.41 -2.16 -7.44
C ALA A 309 -2.87 -3.54 -7.04
N SER A 310 -3.44 -4.13 -5.99
CA SER A 310 -3.08 -5.48 -5.54
C SER A 310 -4.30 -6.40 -5.51
N ALA A 311 -4.14 -7.57 -6.14
CA ALA A 311 -5.10 -8.66 -6.07
C ALA A 311 -5.08 -9.29 -4.67
N VAL A 312 -5.96 -8.86 -3.77
CA VAL A 312 -6.19 -9.51 -2.47
C VAL A 312 -7.68 -9.55 -2.20
N ILE A 313 -8.21 -10.72 -1.82
CA ILE A 313 -9.60 -10.89 -1.41
C ILE A 313 -9.69 -10.99 0.11
N LEU A 314 -10.64 -10.27 0.72
CA LEU A 314 -11.07 -10.51 2.09
C LEU A 314 -12.11 -11.64 2.09
N ILE A 315 -11.87 -12.65 2.92
CA ILE A 315 -12.78 -13.78 3.10
C ILE A 315 -14.06 -13.26 3.77
N THR A 316 -15.13 -13.12 3.01
CA THR A 316 -16.50 -13.32 3.52
C THR A 316 -16.91 -14.74 3.14
N LYS A 317 -17.51 -15.46 4.10
CA LYS A 317 -17.80 -16.91 4.19
C LYS A 317 -18.46 -17.63 2.98
N GLN A 318 -18.54 -17.06 1.79
CA GLN A 318 -19.25 -17.65 0.66
C GLN A 318 -18.60 -17.27 -0.69
N LYS A 319 -17.37 -17.76 -0.92
CA LYS A 319 -16.75 -18.07 -2.22
C LYS A 319 -15.29 -18.44 -1.97
N LEU A 320 -14.99 -19.73 -2.10
CA LEU A 320 -13.66 -20.30 -2.02
C LEU A 320 -12.83 -19.87 -3.25
N GLU A 321 -11.51 -19.70 -3.08
CA GLU A 321 -10.45 -19.66 -4.12
C GLU A 321 -9.99 -18.34 -4.79
N GLY A 322 -9.33 -17.44 -4.04
CA GLY A 322 -8.14 -16.65 -4.45
C GLY A 322 -7.97 -16.01 -5.85
N ALA A 323 -7.65 -14.70 -5.85
CA ALA A 323 -7.14 -13.88 -6.97
C ALA A 323 -7.83 -14.12 -8.31
N PHE A 324 -8.98 -13.47 -8.48
CA PHE A 324 -9.78 -13.58 -9.68
C PHE A 324 -9.56 -12.37 -10.60
N PRO A 325 -9.42 -12.61 -11.92
CA PRO A 325 -9.44 -11.55 -12.94
C PRO A 325 -10.66 -10.63 -12.81
N ASP A 326 -11.80 -11.14 -12.34
CA ASP A 326 -13.03 -10.37 -12.17
C ASP A 326 -12.85 -9.10 -11.34
N THR A 327 -12.18 -9.22 -10.20
CA THR A 327 -12.04 -8.19 -9.18
C THR A 327 -11.04 -7.15 -9.65
N MET A 328 -9.96 -7.59 -10.29
CA MET A 328 -8.93 -6.71 -10.82
C MET A 328 -9.45 -5.93 -12.02
N THR A 329 -10.14 -6.58 -12.95
CA THR A 329 -10.74 -5.92 -14.12
C THR A 329 -11.83 -4.94 -13.72
N LYS A 330 -12.75 -5.31 -12.81
CA LYS A 330 -13.76 -4.38 -12.28
C LYS A 330 -13.12 -3.20 -11.54
N CYS A 331 -12.09 -3.44 -10.75
CA CYS A 331 -11.37 -2.36 -10.08
C CYS A 331 -10.68 -1.44 -11.09
N ALA A 332 -10.10 -1.98 -12.16
CA ALA A 332 -9.48 -1.19 -13.21
C ALA A 332 -10.49 -0.29 -13.93
N GLU A 333 -11.68 -0.81 -14.26
CA GLU A 333 -12.77 -0.02 -14.84
C GLU A 333 -13.25 1.08 -13.88
N LEU A 334 -13.40 0.76 -12.59
CA LEU A 334 -13.74 1.76 -11.56
C LEU A 334 -12.71 2.88 -11.50
N LEU A 335 -11.42 2.54 -11.48
CA LEU A 335 -10.35 3.53 -11.45
C LEU A 335 -10.39 4.41 -12.71
N ASN A 336 -10.54 3.81 -13.88
CA ASN A 336 -10.60 4.53 -15.16
C ASN A 336 -11.75 5.56 -15.20
N GLN A 337 -12.90 5.24 -14.61
CA GLN A 337 -14.09 6.11 -14.65
C GLN A 337 -14.10 7.17 -13.55
N THR A 338 -13.37 6.99 -12.44
CA THR A 338 -13.58 7.78 -11.21
C THR A 338 -12.37 8.57 -10.75
N ILE A 339 -11.17 8.25 -11.23
CA ILE A 339 -9.95 8.92 -10.81
C ILE A 339 -9.08 9.33 -12.00
N GLU A 340 -8.28 10.36 -11.80
CA GLU A 340 -7.27 10.82 -12.73
C GLU A 340 -5.89 10.26 -12.33
N VAL A 341 -5.34 9.41 -13.20
CA VAL A 341 -4.03 8.75 -13.03
C VAL A 341 -3.29 8.71 -14.36
N ASP A 342 -1.97 8.66 -14.33
CA ASP A 342 -1.14 8.55 -15.55
C ASP A 342 -0.85 7.11 -15.93
N PHE A 343 -0.84 6.20 -14.94
CA PHE A 343 -0.70 4.76 -15.14
C PHE A 343 -1.26 3.96 -13.96
N VAL A 344 -1.55 2.69 -14.19
CA VAL A 344 -1.94 1.73 -13.13
C VAL A 344 -0.87 0.66 -13.04
N ASP A 345 -0.39 0.35 -11.83
CA ASP A 345 0.63 -0.67 -11.57
C ASP A 345 0.02 -1.90 -10.88
N ILE A 346 0.40 -3.10 -11.30
CA ILE A 346 0.01 -4.35 -10.64
C ILE A 346 1.11 -4.79 -9.68
N ASN A 347 0.77 -4.94 -8.40
CA ASN A 347 1.69 -5.50 -7.41
C ASN A 347 1.75 -7.04 -7.50
N VAL A 348 2.85 -7.54 -8.06
CA VAL A 348 3.21 -8.97 -8.12
C VAL A 348 4.52 -9.23 -7.34
N GLY A 349 4.94 -8.27 -6.49
CA GLY A 349 6.23 -8.30 -5.79
C GLY A 349 6.14 -8.34 -4.26
N CYS A 350 4.97 -8.10 -3.67
CA CYS A 350 4.82 -8.04 -2.22
C CYS A 350 5.11 -9.40 -1.56
N PRO A 351 6.07 -9.50 -0.60
CA PRO A 351 6.44 -10.76 0.02
C PRO A 351 5.65 -11.11 1.29
N ILE A 352 4.72 -10.25 1.71
CA ILE A 352 3.97 -10.38 2.96
C ILE A 352 3.18 -11.69 2.98
N ASP A 353 3.35 -12.49 4.03
CA ASP A 353 2.76 -13.82 4.12
C ASP A 353 1.22 -13.80 4.06
N LEU A 354 0.59 -12.76 4.61
CA LEU A 354 -0.86 -12.58 4.52
C LEU A 354 -1.35 -12.37 3.08
N VAL A 355 -0.57 -11.66 2.26
CA VAL A 355 -0.90 -11.39 0.85
C VAL A 355 -0.60 -12.64 0.01
N TYR A 356 0.54 -13.27 0.25
CA TYR A 356 0.94 -14.50 -0.45
C TYR A 356 -0.04 -15.66 -0.21
N LYS A 357 -0.42 -15.91 1.05
CA LYS A 357 -1.38 -16.98 1.39
C LYS A 357 -2.75 -16.79 0.74
N LYS A 358 -3.12 -15.55 0.44
CA LYS A 358 -4.35 -15.20 -0.27
C LYS A 358 -4.22 -15.29 -1.80
N GLY A 359 -3.05 -15.67 -2.31
CA GLY A 359 -2.77 -15.79 -3.74
C GLY A 359 -2.44 -14.46 -4.44
N GLY A 360 -2.17 -13.40 -3.68
CA GLY A 360 -1.75 -12.09 -4.21
C GLY A 360 -0.24 -11.86 -4.13
N GLY A 361 0.22 -10.72 -4.65
CA GLY A 361 1.65 -10.35 -4.64
C GLY A 361 2.49 -11.38 -5.41
N CYS A 362 3.64 -11.78 -4.85
CA CYS A 362 4.54 -12.74 -5.49
C CYS A 362 3.94 -14.15 -5.73
N ALA A 363 2.79 -14.49 -5.12
CA ALA A 363 2.09 -15.74 -5.42
C ALA A 363 1.51 -15.76 -6.85
N LEU A 364 1.27 -14.59 -7.47
CA LEU A 364 0.80 -14.52 -8.85
C LEU A 364 1.88 -14.96 -9.86
N MET A 365 3.17 -14.86 -9.51
CA MET A 365 4.26 -15.30 -10.38
C MET A 365 4.25 -16.81 -10.66
N THR A 366 3.69 -17.62 -9.75
CA THR A 366 3.57 -19.07 -9.96
C THR A 366 2.26 -19.46 -10.64
N ARG A 367 1.34 -18.52 -10.85
CA ARG A 367 -0.01 -18.73 -11.40
C ARG A 367 -0.17 -17.99 -12.73
N SER A 368 0.66 -18.35 -13.71
CA SER A 368 0.75 -17.64 -15.00
C SER A 368 -0.59 -17.44 -15.71
N ASN A 369 -1.48 -18.45 -15.75
CA ASN A 369 -2.78 -18.33 -16.42
C ASN A 369 -3.68 -17.27 -15.77
N LYS A 370 -3.75 -17.24 -14.44
CA LYS A 370 -4.51 -16.22 -13.71
C LYS A 370 -3.88 -14.84 -13.89
N PHE A 371 -2.55 -14.78 -13.92
CA PHE A 371 -1.83 -13.54 -14.11
C PHE A 371 -2.05 -12.95 -15.52
N GLU A 372 -2.00 -13.79 -16.56
CA GLU A 372 -2.35 -13.41 -17.93
C GLU A 372 -3.76 -12.82 -18.02
N GLN A 373 -4.75 -13.52 -17.46
CA GLN A 373 -6.14 -13.06 -17.48
C GLN A 373 -6.31 -11.71 -16.77
N ILE A 374 -5.59 -11.47 -15.66
CA ILE A 374 -5.58 -10.19 -14.96
C ILE A 374 -4.99 -9.09 -15.84
N VAL A 375 -3.80 -9.32 -16.43
CA VAL A 375 -3.12 -8.29 -17.24
C VAL A 375 -3.96 -7.95 -18.46
N ARG A 376 -4.44 -8.95 -19.21
CA ARG A 376 -5.29 -8.73 -20.39
C ARG A 376 -6.60 -8.04 -20.03
N GLY A 377 -7.24 -8.44 -18.93
CA GLY A 377 -8.51 -7.85 -18.49
C GLY A 377 -8.37 -6.40 -18.04
N MET A 378 -7.35 -6.09 -17.23
CA MET A 378 -7.10 -4.70 -16.86
C MET A 378 -6.72 -3.86 -18.08
N ASN A 379 -5.92 -4.43 -18.99
CA ASN A 379 -5.50 -3.73 -20.20
C ASN A 379 -6.66 -3.47 -21.17
N SER A 380 -7.72 -4.28 -21.18
CA SER A 380 -8.88 -4.02 -22.05
C SER A 380 -9.79 -2.90 -21.56
N VAL A 381 -9.82 -2.62 -20.25
CA VAL A 381 -10.73 -1.62 -19.65
C VAL A 381 -10.07 -0.27 -19.35
N LEU A 382 -8.74 -0.24 -19.21
CA LEU A 382 -7.98 0.97 -18.90
C LEU A 382 -7.60 1.76 -20.15
N ASP A 383 -7.85 3.06 -20.15
CA ASP A 383 -7.36 3.99 -21.18
C ASP A 383 -5.89 4.39 -20.92
N VAL A 384 -5.43 4.25 -19.68
CA VAL A 384 -4.06 4.51 -19.23
C VAL A 384 -3.16 3.27 -19.35
N PRO A 385 -1.83 3.44 -19.48
CA PRO A 385 -0.88 2.34 -19.54
C PRO A 385 -0.86 1.52 -18.25
N LEU A 386 -0.76 0.20 -18.41
CA LEU A 386 -0.67 -0.77 -17.32
C LEU A 386 0.79 -1.19 -17.11
N THR A 387 1.28 -1.09 -15.89
CA THR A 387 2.65 -1.49 -15.51
C THR A 387 2.60 -2.64 -14.50
N VAL A 388 3.70 -3.39 -14.38
CA VAL A 388 3.77 -4.53 -13.46
C VAL A 388 5.05 -4.47 -12.64
N LYS A 389 4.92 -4.54 -11.31
CA LYS A 389 6.07 -4.70 -10.41
C LYS A 389 6.22 -6.13 -9.92
N ILE A 390 7.34 -6.78 -10.26
CA ILE A 390 7.66 -8.17 -9.92
C ILE A 390 8.94 -8.27 -9.04
N ARG A 391 9.24 -9.49 -8.56
CA ARG A 391 10.50 -9.90 -7.93
C ARG A 391 11.24 -10.90 -8.84
N THR A 392 12.47 -11.30 -8.50
CA THR A 392 13.21 -12.31 -9.30
C THR A 392 12.53 -13.68 -9.31
N GLY A 393 11.87 -14.03 -8.20
CA GLY A 393 11.17 -15.29 -8.00
C GLY A 393 10.59 -15.42 -6.59
N VAL A 394 10.01 -16.58 -6.29
CA VAL A 394 9.50 -16.90 -4.95
C VAL A 394 10.63 -17.45 -4.06
N GLN A 395 11.35 -18.45 -4.56
CA GLN A 395 12.42 -19.12 -3.83
C GLN A 395 13.78 -18.48 -4.11
N GLU A 396 14.70 -18.57 -3.15
CA GLU A 396 16.10 -18.19 -3.40
C GLU A 396 16.75 -19.11 -4.46
N LYS A 397 17.61 -18.54 -5.32
CA LYS A 397 18.28 -19.22 -6.46
C LYS A 397 17.37 -19.75 -7.58
N VAL A 398 16.05 -19.73 -7.40
CA VAL A 398 15.09 -20.10 -8.45
C VAL A 398 14.49 -18.84 -9.07
N ASN A 399 15.24 -18.29 -10.03
CA ASN A 399 14.87 -17.11 -10.77
C ASN A 399 13.85 -17.45 -11.87
N VAL A 400 12.69 -16.78 -11.88
CA VAL A 400 11.59 -17.06 -12.82
C VAL A 400 11.25 -15.82 -13.67
N ALA A 401 11.66 -14.62 -13.24
CA ALA A 401 11.32 -13.37 -13.91
C ALA A 401 11.65 -13.34 -15.42
N HIS A 402 12.82 -13.84 -15.84
CA HIS A 402 13.24 -13.89 -17.25
C HIS A 402 12.26 -14.67 -18.16
N LYS A 403 11.55 -15.67 -17.62
CA LYS A 403 10.55 -16.46 -18.37
C LYS A 403 9.18 -15.77 -18.46
N ILE A 404 8.88 -14.89 -17.51
CA ILE A 404 7.58 -14.24 -17.36
C ILE A 404 7.56 -12.87 -18.06
N ILE A 405 8.67 -12.15 -18.07
CA ILE A 405 8.78 -10.80 -18.66
C ILE A 405 8.33 -10.75 -20.14
N PRO A 406 8.78 -11.65 -21.04
CA PRO A 406 8.29 -11.67 -22.42
C PRO A 406 6.78 -11.86 -22.51
N LYS A 407 6.23 -12.74 -21.67
CA LYS A 407 4.79 -13.00 -21.62
C LYS A 407 4.02 -11.76 -21.15
N ILE A 408 4.51 -11.06 -20.13
CA ILE A 408 3.91 -9.80 -19.66
C ILE A 408 3.82 -8.76 -20.78
N ARG A 409 4.87 -8.67 -21.62
CA ARG A 409 4.84 -7.82 -22.82
C ARG A 409 3.76 -8.27 -23.81
N GLU A 410 3.67 -9.57 -24.11
CA GLU A 410 2.64 -10.12 -25.01
C GLU A 410 1.21 -9.92 -24.48
N TRP A 411 1.04 -9.87 -23.16
CA TRP A 411 -0.25 -9.60 -22.52
C TRP A 411 -0.65 -8.12 -22.57
N GLY A 412 0.27 -7.23 -22.96
CA GLY A 412 0.01 -5.82 -23.22
C GLY A 412 0.41 -4.86 -22.10
N ALA A 413 1.28 -5.26 -21.16
CA ALA A 413 1.84 -4.30 -20.21
C ALA A 413 2.80 -3.32 -20.91
N ALA A 414 2.76 -2.06 -20.49
CA ALA A 414 3.58 -1.00 -21.05
C ALA A 414 5.00 -0.95 -20.45
N MET A 415 5.17 -1.43 -19.21
CA MET A 415 6.44 -1.41 -18.49
C MET A 415 6.47 -2.48 -17.39
N VAL A 416 7.64 -3.05 -17.14
CA VAL A 416 7.88 -3.93 -15.98
C VAL A 416 8.91 -3.31 -15.04
N THR A 417 8.67 -3.38 -13.74
CA THR A 417 9.69 -3.11 -12.72
C THR A 417 10.11 -4.41 -12.04
N LEU A 418 11.40 -4.70 -12.00
CA LEU A 418 11.95 -5.90 -11.37
C LEU A 418 12.71 -5.53 -10.10
N HIS A 419 12.27 -6.07 -8.95
CA HIS A 419 13.09 -6.05 -7.75
C HIS A 419 14.09 -7.22 -7.78
N GLY A 420 15.39 -6.93 -7.69
CA GLY A 420 16.51 -7.89 -7.72
C GLY A 420 16.60 -8.85 -6.52
N ARG A 421 15.50 -9.14 -5.83
CA ARG A 421 15.42 -10.11 -4.74
C ARG A 421 14.29 -11.08 -4.94
N SER A 422 14.46 -12.31 -4.46
CA SER A 422 13.38 -13.27 -4.31
C SER A 422 12.45 -12.89 -3.14
N ARG A 423 11.31 -13.56 -3.02
CA ARG A 423 10.44 -13.40 -1.85
C ARG A 423 11.12 -13.86 -0.56
N GLU A 424 11.75 -15.03 -0.58
CA GLU A 424 12.40 -15.64 0.59
C GLU A 424 13.56 -14.80 1.11
N GLN A 425 14.36 -14.23 0.21
CA GLN A 425 15.44 -13.31 0.57
C GLN A 425 14.95 -12.08 1.34
N ARG A 426 13.66 -11.72 1.22
CA ARG A 426 13.04 -10.53 1.81
C ARG A 426 13.94 -9.29 1.64
N TYR A 427 14.75 -9.01 2.65
CA TYR A 427 15.76 -7.95 2.69
C TYR A 427 17.07 -8.36 3.41
N THR A 428 17.33 -9.65 3.56
CA THR A 428 18.53 -10.15 4.26
C THR A 428 19.76 -10.24 3.35
N ARG A 429 19.56 -10.22 2.03
CA ARG A 429 20.60 -10.32 1.00
C ARG A 429 20.62 -9.09 0.11
N SER A 430 21.73 -8.85 -0.57
CA SER A 430 21.85 -7.80 -1.58
C SER A 430 20.97 -8.10 -2.81
N ALA A 431 20.56 -7.07 -3.52
CA ALA A 431 19.86 -7.19 -4.80
C ALA A 431 20.82 -7.64 -5.91
N ASP A 432 20.37 -8.59 -6.72
CA ASP A 432 21.08 -9.13 -7.87
C ASP A 432 20.84 -8.24 -9.10
N TRP A 433 21.77 -7.32 -9.36
CA TRP A 433 21.71 -6.39 -10.48
C TRP A 433 22.16 -7.01 -11.81
N ASP A 434 23.00 -8.04 -11.79
CA ASP A 434 23.42 -8.78 -12.98
C ASP A 434 22.21 -9.48 -13.60
N TYR A 435 21.41 -10.15 -12.78
CA TYR A 435 20.16 -10.77 -13.24
C TYR A 435 19.11 -9.74 -13.69
N ILE A 436 19.08 -8.53 -13.11
CA ILE A 436 18.24 -7.44 -13.62
C ILE A 436 18.68 -7.06 -15.05
N ALA A 437 19.99 -6.98 -15.30
CA ALA A 437 20.53 -6.64 -16.62
C ALA A 437 20.17 -7.70 -17.67
N GLU A 438 20.26 -8.99 -17.32
CA GLU A 438 19.80 -10.09 -18.18
C GLU A 438 18.30 -9.95 -18.51
N CYS A 439 17.49 -9.67 -17.49
CA CYS A 439 16.05 -9.45 -17.67
C CYS A 439 15.74 -8.21 -18.52
N ALA A 440 16.54 -7.15 -18.42
CA ALA A 440 16.38 -5.94 -19.23
C ALA A 440 16.58 -6.22 -20.73
N LYS A 441 17.57 -7.04 -21.08
CA LYS A 441 17.80 -7.50 -22.47
C LYS A 441 16.59 -8.26 -23.02
N VAL A 442 16.05 -9.18 -22.21
CA VAL A 442 14.89 -10.00 -22.57
C VAL A 442 13.58 -9.20 -22.62
N ALA A 443 13.48 -8.09 -21.87
CA ALA A 443 12.31 -7.21 -21.89
C ALA A 443 12.19 -6.38 -23.18
N SER A 444 13.31 -6.10 -23.85
CA SER A 444 13.37 -5.21 -25.01
C SER A 444 12.37 -5.59 -26.11
N PRO A 445 11.63 -4.61 -26.68
CA PRO A 445 11.74 -3.16 -26.52
C PRO A 445 10.86 -2.58 -25.39
N MET A 446 10.16 -3.41 -24.60
CA MET A 446 9.40 -2.92 -23.45
C MET A 446 10.37 -2.41 -22.37
N PRO A 447 10.17 -1.20 -21.81
CA PRO A 447 11.07 -0.67 -20.79
C PRO A 447 11.03 -1.52 -19.51
N LEU A 448 12.22 -1.80 -18.97
CA LEU A 448 12.38 -2.46 -17.67
C LEU A 448 13.04 -1.50 -16.68
N PHE A 449 12.39 -1.34 -15.53
CA PHE A 449 12.92 -0.56 -14.41
C PHE A 449 13.58 -1.46 -13.39
N GLY A 450 14.83 -1.14 -13.06
CA GLY A 450 15.57 -1.82 -12.00
C GLY A 450 15.15 -1.31 -10.61
N ASN A 451 15.05 -2.21 -9.64
CA ASN A 451 14.75 -1.86 -8.26
C ASN A 451 15.58 -2.74 -7.30
N GLY A 452 16.29 -2.12 -6.35
CA GLY A 452 17.11 -2.86 -5.39
C GLY A 452 18.32 -2.06 -4.95
N ASP A 453 18.50 -1.82 -3.65
CA ASP A 453 19.78 -1.37 -3.06
C ASP A 453 20.47 -0.18 -3.74
N ILE A 454 19.69 0.82 -4.14
CA ILE A 454 20.22 2.11 -4.61
C ILE A 454 20.28 3.06 -3.42
N LEU A 455 21.50 3.39 -2.99
CA LEU A 455 21.81 4.07 -1.72
C LEU A 455 22.46 5.43 -1.97
N SER A 456 23.08 5.59 -3.12
CA SER A 456 23.85 6.75 -3.56
C SER A 456 23.64 7.03 -5.04
N TYR A 457 24.11 8.21 -5.50
CA TYR A 457 24.14 8.53 -6.92
C TYR A 457 25.06 7.57 -7.71
N GLU A 458 26.15 7.09 -7.10
CA GLU A 458 27.06 6.11 -7.71
C GLU A 458 26.34 4.78 -7.97
N ASP A 459 25.54 4.29 -7.01
CA ASP A 459 24.72 3.11 -7.22
C ASP A 459 23.71 3.29 -8.34
N ALA A 460 23.08 4.48 -8.41
CA ALA A 460 22.13 4.79 -9.47
C ALA A 460 22.83 4.81 -10.84
N ASN A 461 24.02 5.40 -10.94
CA ASN A 461 24.80 5.42 -12.17
C ASN A 461 25.22 4.01 -12.59
N ARG A 462 25.73 3.20 -11.66
CA ARG A 462 26.06 1.78 -11.93
C ARG A 462 24.85 1.02 -12.43
N ALA A 463 23.70 1.18 -11.79
CA ALA A 463 22.46 0.54 -12.21
C ALA A 463 22.00 0.99 -13.61
N MET A 464 22.09 2.27 -13.95
CA MET A 464 21.78 2.76 -15.30
C MET A 464 22.73 2.17 -16.37
N GLN A 465 24.02 2.01 -16.05
CA GLN A 465 25.01 1.40 -16.94
C GLN A 465 24.72 -0.07 -17.26
N MET A 466 23.94 -0.77 -16.43
CA MET A 466 23.52 -2.15 -16.66
C MET A 466 22.45 -2.30 -17.76
N GLY A 467 22.04 -1.21 -18.42
CA GLY A 467 21.10 -1.23 -19.55
C GLY A 467 19.62 -1.27 -19.17
N VAL A 468 19.28 -0.92 -17.92
CA VAL A 468 17.88 -0.69 -17.52
C VAL A 468 17.36 0.63 -18.08
N SER A 469 16.06 0.72 -18.37
CA SER A 469 15.45 1.93 -18.94
C SER A 469 15.22 3.05 -17.90
N GLY A 470 15.34 2.71 -16.62
CA GLY A 470 15.18 3.63 -15.50
C GLY A 470 15.29 2.89 -14.18
N ILE A 471 15.32 3.66 -13.09
CA ILE A 471 15.49 3.13 -11.74
C ILE A 471 14.29 3.52 -10.90
N MET A 472 13.73 2.52 -10.23
CA MET A 472 12.76 2.74 -9.18
C MET A 472 13.45 2.73 -7.81
N ILE A 473 13.44 3.89 -7.16
CA ILE A 473 14.01 4.11 -5.82
C ILE A 473 12.93 3.81 -4.80
N ALA A 474 13.15 2.79 -3.97
CA ALA A 474 12.14 2.26 -3.07
C ALA A 474 12.51 2.38 -1.59
N ARG A 475 11.68 1.71 -0.77
CA ARG A 475 11.95 1.28 0.60
C ARG A 475 12.71 -0.03 0.55
N GLN A 476 14.02 0.00 0.75
CA GLN A 476 14.75 -1.21 1.11
C GLN A 476 15.07 -1.11 2.60
N VAL A 477 15.06 -2.25 3.30
CA VAL A 477 14.90 -2.33 4.75
C VAL A 477 16.05 -1.78 5.59
N LEU A 478 17.05 -1.19 4.97
CA LEU A 478 18.02 -0.37 5.68
C LEU A 478 18.39 0.94 4.95
N VAL A 479 17.91 1.24 3.73
CA VAL A 479 18.12 2.52 3.01
C VAL A 479 17.15 2.69 1.81
N GLY A 480 16.81 3.96 1.51
CA GLY A 480 16.02 4.42 0.36
C GLY A 480 15.45 5.82 0.63
N ALA A 481 14.47 6.28 -0.16
CA ALA A 481 13.84 7.60 0.01
C ALA A 481 13.31 7.85 1.44
N LEU A 482 12.95 6.80 2.21
CA LEU A 482 12.50 6.93 3.61
C LEU A 482 13.62 7.31 4.58
N ILE A 483 14.87 7.00 4.27
CA ILE A 483 16.02 7.45 5.06
C ILE A 483 16.55 8.76 4.50
N LYS A 484 16.60 8.84 3.16
CA LYS A 484 17.21 9.94 2.45
C LYS A 484 16.26 10.46 1.36
N PRO A 485 15.25 11.27 1.70
CA PRO A 485 14.35 11.85 0.71
C PRO A 485 15.09 12.69 -0.33
N TRP A 486 16.24 13.27 0.03
CA TRP A 486 17.11 14.04 -0.86
C TRP A 486 17.98 13.20 -1.79
N LEU A 487 17.90 11.86 -1.74
CA LEU A 487 18.63 10.99 -2.68
C LEU A 487 18.30 11.31 -4.15
N PHE A 488 17.08 11.77 -4.43
CA PHE A 488 16.71 12.23 -5.77
C PHE A 488 17.55 13.44 -6.21
N THR A 489 17.79 14.39 -5.31
CA THR A 489 18.68 15.53 -5.54
C THR A 489 20.12 15.08 -5.72
N GLU A 490 20.60 14.13 -4.90
CA GLU A 490 21.96 13.60 -5.05
C GLU A 490 22.19 12.95 -6.41
N ILE A 491 21.20 12.21 -6.92
CA ILE A 491 21.28 11.58 -8.25
C ILE A 491 21.25 12.64 -9.35
N LYS A 492 20.45 13.70 -9.21
CA LYS A 492 20.38 14.78 -10.20
C LYS A 492 21.65 15.64 -10.20
N GLU A 493 22.20 15.94 -9.03
CA GLU A 493 23.40 16.77 -8.88
C GLU A 493 24.71 15.98 -8.93
N GLN A 494 24.65 14.64 -8.97
CA GLN A 494 25.80 13.75 -9.05
C GLN A 494 26.82 13.99 -7.91
N ARG A 495 26.31 14.23 -6.69
CA ARG A 495 27.15 14.47 -5.50
C ARG A 495 26.51 13.92 -4.24
N HIS A 496 27.34 13.62 -3.25
CA HIS A 496 26.88 13.33 -1.89
C HIS A 496 26.50 14.62 -1.17
N TRP A 497 25.31 14.62 -0.57
CA TRP A 497 24.82 15.65 0.32
C TRP A 497 24.99 15.20 1.77
N ASP A 498 25.71 16.01 2.54
CA ASP A 498 25.75 15.92 3.99
C ASP A 498 24.84 16.99 4.59
N ILE A 499 23.61 16.61 4.94
CA ILE A 499 22.60 17.54 5.43
C ILE A 499 22.76 17.73 6.94
N SER A 500 22.68 18.98 7.39
CA SER A 500 22.73 19.33 8.82
C SER A 500 21.50 18.81 9.58
N SER A 501 21.57 18.78 10.91
CA SER A 501 20.43 18.41 11.75
C SER A 501 19.25 19.38 11.59
N SER A 502 19.52 20.68 11.45
CA SER A 502 18.52 21.74 11.27
C SER A 502 17.75 21.57 9.96
N GLU A 503 18.44 21.38 8.84
CA GLU A 503 17.79 21.13 7.55
C GLU A 503 16.98 19.83 7.57
N ARG A 504 17.46 18.78 8.25
CA ARG A 504 16.68 17.55 8.46
C ARG A 504 15.43 17.80 9.31
N PHE A 505 15.51 18.66 10.30
CA PHE A 505 14.36 19.05 11.11
C PHE A 505 13.34 19.86 10.30
N ASP A 506 13.80 20.76 9.43
CA ASP A 506 12.93 21.50 8.52
C ASP A 506 12.17 20.56 7.56
N ILE A 507 12.82 19.50 7.08
CA ILE A 507 12.15 18.45 6.29
C ILE A 507 11.03 17.77 7.10
N LEU A 508 11.25 17.49 8.39
CA LEU A 508 10.21 16.92 9.25
C LEU A 508 9.07 17.92 9.49
N LYS A 509 9.40 19.21 9.63
CA LYS A 509 8.43 20.31 9.75
C LYS A 509 7.57 20.41 8.49
N ASP A 510 8.17 20.33 7.31
CA ASP A 510 7.44 20.29 6.04
C ASP A 510 6.50 19.09 5.95
N PHE A 511 6.95 17.91 6.39
CA PHE A 511 6.12 16.72 6.43
C PHE A 511 4.92 16.91 7.38
N THR A 512 5.13 17.51 8.56
CA THR A 512 4.03 17.82 9.48
C THR A 512 3.06 18.82 8.88
N ASN A 513 3.55 19.86 8.21
CA ASN A 513 2.74 20.87 7.53
C ASN A 513 1.84 20.24 6.45
N TYR A 514 2.43 19.41 5.58
CA TYR A 514 1.68 18.66 4.57
C TYR A 514 0.72 17.63 5.20
N GLY A 515 1.07 17.06 6.35
CA GLY A 515 0.22 16.16 7.12
C GLY A 515 -1.03 16.86 7.66
N LEU A 516 -0.87 18.06 8.23
CA LEU A 516 -1.99 18.89 8.72
C LEU A 516 -2.91 19.33 7.57
N GLU A 517 -2.36 19.62 6.40
CA GLU A 517 -3.15 19.90 5.19
C GLU A 517 -3.95 18.67 4.74
N HIS A 518 -3.33 17.49 4.76
CA HIS A 518 -3.93 16.28 4.19
C HIS A 518 -4.89 15.54 5.13
N TRP A 519 -4.55 15.43 6.42
CA TRP A 519 -5.34 14.70 7.43
C TRP A 519 -6.14 15.63 8.33
N GLY A 520 -5.72 16.87 8.47
CA GLY A 520 -6.40 17.91 9.21
C GLY A 520 -5.56 18.52 10.32
N SER A 521 -5.93 19.76 10.68
CA SER A 521 -5.39 20.46 11.84
C SER A 521 -6.23 20.26 13.10
N ASP A 522 -7.29 19.46 13.06
CA ASP A 522 -8.02 19.04 14.25
C ASP A 522 -7.24 18.01 15.07
N THR A 523 -7.69 17.69 16.28
CA THR A 523 -7.00 16.73 17.15
C THR A 523 -6.77 15.37 16.47
N GLN A 524 -7.74 14.88 15.69
CA GLN A 524 -7.59 13.61 14.98
C GLN A 524 -6.57 13.70 13.85
N GLY A 525 -6.57 14.80 13.08
CA GLY A 525 -5.60 15.06 12.02
C GLY A 525 -4.17 15.21 12.55
N VAL A 526 -3.99 15.91 13.67
CA VAL A 526 -2.68 16.03 14.35
C VAL A 526 -2.16 14.68 14.81
N GLU A 527 -2.96 13.87 15.53
CA GLU A 527 -2.50 12.56 16.00
C GLU A 527 -2.25 11.58 14.85
N LYS A 528 -3.04 11.69 13.76
CA LYS A 528 -2.79 10.91 12.55
C LYS A 528 -1.47 11.31 11.89
N THR A 529 -1.18 12.60 11.82
CA THR A 529 0.10 13.15 11.34
C THR A 529 1.26 12.65 12.19
N ARG A 530 1.14 12.76 13.53
CA ARG A 530 2.12 12.26 14.50
C ARG A 530 2.41 10.78 14.29
N LYS A 531 1.37 9.96 14.15
CA LYS A 531 1.54 8.53 13.92
C LYS A 531 2.35 8.22 12.67
N PHE A 532 2.05 8.88 11.54
CA PHE A 532 2.80 8.64 10.30
C PHE A 532 4.22 9.23 10.37
N LEU A 533 4.41 10.35 11.07
CA LEU A 533 5.73 10.90 11.37
C LEU A 533 6.58 9.90 12.18
N LEU A 534 6.03 9.32 13.25
CA LEU A 534 6.72 8.32 14.08
C LEU A 534 7.06 7.05 13.29
N GLU A 535 6.13 6.58 12.44
CA GLU A 535 6.43 5.45 11.54
C GLU A 535 7.56 5.81 10.56
N TRP A 536 7.65 7.06 10.09
CA TRP A 536 8.74 7.52 9.24
C TRP A 536 10.07 7.70 9.97
N LEU A 537 10.07 8.28 11.18
CA LEU A 537 11.24 8.41 12.05
C LEU A 537 11.89 7.05 12.35
N SER A 538 11.08 5.99 12.47
CA SER A 538 11.58 4.61 12.61
C SER A 538 12.43 4.12 11.43
N PHE A 539 12.40 4.83 10.30
CA PHE A 539 13.31 4.63 9.16
C PHE A 539 14.42 5.67 9.14
N LEU A 540 14.08 6.95 9.34
CA LEU A 540 15.03 8.05 9.25
C LEU A 540 16.21 7.91 10.24
N CYS A 541 15.98 7.31 11.41
CA CYS A 541 17.03 7.12 12.43
C CYS A 541 18.21 6.23 12.01
N ARG A 542 18.10 5.55 10.86
CA ARG A 542 19.18 4.74 10.30
C ARG A 542 20.10 5.54 9.37
N TYR A 543 19.77 6.80 9.08
CA TYR A 543 20.66 7.69 8.33
C TYR A 543 21.95 7.93 9.11
N ILE A 544 23.07 7.89 8.40
CA ILE A 544 24.37 8.26 8.92
C ILE A 544 24.85 9.49 8.14
N PRO A 545 25.14 10.61 8.82
CA PRO A 545 25.77 11.76 8.19
C PRO A 545 27.04 11.36 7.42
N VAL A 546 27.23 11.94 6.24
CA VAL A 546 28.33 11.58 5.35
C VAL A 546 29.67 11.88 6.01
N GLY A 547 29.77 12.97 6.77
CA GLY A 547 30.98 13.31 7.52
C GLY A 547 31.37 12.34 8.63
N LEU A 548 30.50 11.38 8.98
CA LEU A 548 30.77 10.33 9.98
C LEU A 548 31.07 8.97 9.35
N LEU A 549 30.95 8.84 8.02
CA LEU A 549 31.23 7.59 7.31
C LEU A 549 32.71 7.51 6.94
N GLU A 550 33.38 6.44 7.37
CA GLU A 550 34.76 6.14 6.97
C GLU A 550 34.87 5.77 5.48
N HIS A 551 33.82 5.13 4.95
CA HIS A 551 33.74 4.68 3.57
C HIS A 551 32.40 5.05 2.95
N LEU A 552 32.43 5.58 1.73
CA LEU A 552 31.27 5.85 0.90
C LEU A 552 31.22 4.86 -0.28
N PRO A 553 30.02 4.47 -0.74
CA PRO A 553 28.70 4.73 -0.18
C PRO A 553 28.32 3.77 0.95
N GLN A 554 27.43 4.19 1.85
CA GLN A 554 26.86 3.34 2.92
C GLN A 554 26.19 2.10 2.30
N LYS A 555 26.55 0.90 2.75
CA LYS A 555 25.92 -0.35 2.27
C LYS A 555 24.64 -0.66 3.04
N ILE A 556 23.75 -1.42 2.38
CA ILE A 556 22.46 -1.74 2.96
C ILE A 556 22.56 -2.47 4.30
N ASN A 557 23.53 -3.35 4.54
CA ASN A 557 23.65 -4.08 5.80
C ASN A 557 24.51 -3.37 6.85
N GLU A 558 25.06 -2.20 6.54
CA GLU A 558 25.87 -1.43 7.47
C GLU A 558 24.96 -0.69 8.44
N ARG A 559 24.90 -1.21 9.67
CA ARG A 559 24.28 -0.49 10.78
C ARG A 559 25.28 0.54 11.31
N PRO A 560 24.83 1.77 11.63
CA PRO A 560 25.71 2.72 12.28
C PRO A 560 26.27 2.09 13.57
N PRO A 561 27.57 2.24 13.85
CA PRO A 561 28.05 2.08 15.21
C PRO A 561 27.31 3.08 16.12
N TYR A 562 27.32 2.86 17.43
CA TYR A 562 26.83 3.89 18.33
C TYR A 562 27.71 5.12 18.19
N TYR A 563 27.11 6.23 17.76
CA TYR A 563 27.79 7.51 17.60
C TYR A 563 27.01 8.61 18.30
N VAL A 564 27.73 9.63 18.77
CA VAL A 564 27.14 10.89 19.18
C VAL A 564 27.13 11.79 17.95
N GLY A 565 25.96 12.33 17.62
CA GLY A 565 25.81 13.25 16.51
C GLY A 565 26.63 14.53 16.71
N ARG A 566 26.78 15.32 15.65
CA ARG A 566 27.44 16.63 15.71
C ARG A 566 26.77 17.59 16.70
N ASP A 567 25.48 17.39 16.96
CA ASP A 567 24.69 18.10 17.95
C ASP A 567 23.65 17.18 18.62
N TYR A 568 22.91 17.75 19.58
CA TYR A 568 21.87 17.02 20.33
C TYR A 568 20.74 16.53 19.42
N LEU A 569 20.32 17.33 18.45
CA LEU A 569 19.21 17.00 17.57
C LEU A 569 19.56 15.85 16.62
N GLU A 570 20.79 15.85 16.10
CA GLU A 570 21.35 14.76 15.31
C GLU A 570 21.43 13.47 16.11
N THR A 571 21.88 13.56 17.37
CA THR A 571 21.90 12.42 18.30
C THR A 571 20.50 11.89 18.56
N LEU A 572 19.53 12.79 18.78
CA LEU A 572 18.13 12.43 19.00
C LEU A 572 17.51 11.75 17.77
N MET A 573 17.80 12.26 16.58
CA MET A 573 17.34 11.68 15.31
C MET A 573 17.98 10.32 15.02
N ALA A 574 19.22 10.08 15.45
CA ALA A 574 19.91 8.80 15.29
C ALA A 574 19.45 7.72 16.28
N SER A 575 18.76 8.11 17.36
CA SER A 575 18.29 7.17 18.38
C SER A 575 17.30 6.15 17.83
N GLN A 576 17.42 4.89 18.27
CA GLN A 576 16.45 3.83 17.97
C GLN A 576 15.35 3.72 19.03
N ASN A 577 15.40 4.55 20.08
CA ASN A 577 14.38 4.55 21.12
C ASN A 577 13.12 5.29 20.65
N VAL A 578 11.95 4.71 20.94
CA VAL A 578 10.66 5.29 20.62
C VAL A 578 10.41 6.58 21.39
N ASP A 579 10.88 6.68 22.63
CA ASP A 579 10.68 7.87 23.47
C ASP A 579 11.36 9.09 22.86
N ASP A 580 12.51 8.91 22.20
CA ASP A 580 13.21 9.99 21.51
C ASP A 580 12.48 10.43 20.24
N TRP A 581 11.86 9.49 19.52
CA TRP A 581 10.99 9.84 18.38
C TRP A 581 9.74 10.60 18.83
N ILE A 582 9.19 10.24 20.00
CA ILE A 582 8.07 10.96 20.60
C ILE A 582 8.50 12.40 20.93
N LYS A 583 9.66 12.62 21.56
CA LYS A 583 10.19 13.96 21.81
C LYS A 583 10.31 14.80 20.53
N ILE A 584 10.87 14.23 19.45
CA ILE A 584 10.93 14.93 18.14
C ILE A 584 9.53 15.33 17.67
N SER A 585 8.57 14.42 17.81
CA SER A 585 7.19 14.71 17.43
C SER A 585 6.53 15.78 18.31
N GLU A 586 6.94 15.89 19.57
CA GLU A 586 6.46 16.92 20.49
C GLU A 586 6.98 18.31 20.15
N LEU A 587 8.23 18.40 19.67
CA LEU A 587 8.80 19.65 19.17
C LEU A 587 8.03 20.20 17.95
N LEU A 588 7.42 19.33 17.15
CA LEU A 588 6.71 19.72 15.92
C LEU A 588 5.19 19.84 16.08
N LEU A 589 4.58 18.98 16.90
CA LEU A 589 3.12 18.84 17.02
C LEU A 589 2.63 19.07 18.46
N GLY A 590 3.48 19.64 19.33
CA GLY A 590 3.19 19.87 20.75
C GLY A 590 3.12 18.58 21.58
N PRO A 591 2.80 18.68 22.88
CA PRO A 591 2.91 17.56 23.82
C PRO A 591 1.97 16.39 23.48
N VAL A 592 2.36 15.17 23.85
CA VAL A 592 1.49 13.99 23.74
C VAL A 592 0.63 13.82 25.01
N PRO A 593 -0.56 13.21 24.91
CA PRO A 593 -1.31 12.81 26.10
C PRO A 593 -0.50 11.80 26.96
N PRO A 594 -0.63 11.80 28.30
CA PRO A 594 0.15 10.91 29.18
C PRO A 594 -0.05 9.41 28.91
N SER A 595 -1.18 9.03 28.29
CA SER A 595 -1.49 7.65 27.89
C SER A 595 -1.01 7.28 26.49
N PHE A 596 -0.37 8.20 25.78
CA PHE A 596 0.12 7.97 24.43
C PHE A 596 1.28 6.98 24.46
N THR A 597 1.12 5.90 23.72
CA THR A 597 2.19 4.93 23.49
C THR A 597 2.31 4.70 22.00
N PHE A 598 3.53 4.51 21.51
CA PHE A 598 3.76 4.17 20.11
C PHE A 598 4.50 2.84 20.00
N LEU A 599 4.04 2.01 19.07
CA LEU A 599 4.73 0.78 18.70
C LEU A 599 4.89 0.79 17.18
N PRO A 600 6.11 0.83 16.64
CA PRO A 600 6.34 0.86 15.20
C PRO A 600 5.73 -0.39 14.53
N LYS A 601 5.09 -0.20 13.37
CA LYS A 601 4.46 -1.29 12.62
C LYS A 601 5.49 -2.29 12.09
N HIS A 602 6.70 -1.81 11.83
CA HIS A 602 7.80 -2.59 11.31
C HIS A 602 8.85 -2.77 12.40
N LYS A 603 9.20 -4.03 12.71
CA LYS A 603 10.39 -4.29 13.52
C LYS A 603 11.60 -3.80 12.73
N ALA A 604 12.34 -2.87 13.33
CA ALA A 604 13.67 -2.47 12.86
C ALA A 604 14.66 -3.65 12.78
N ASN A 605 14.35 -4.76 13.44
CA ASN A 605 15.15 -5.98 13.46
C ASN A 605 14.59 -7.00 12.45
N SER A 606 15.13 -6.95 11.24
CA SER A 606 15.05 -8.03 10.24
C SER A 606 16.08 -9.15 10.47
N TYR A 607 16.96 -9.02 11.46
CA TYR A 607 17.89 -10.06 11.87
C TYR A 607 17.32 -10.79 13.09
N ARG A 608 17.36 -12.12 13.05
CA ARG A 608 17.00 -13.01 14.16
C ARG A 608 18.25 -13.60 14.75
#